data_AF-A0A9E5SWG4-F1
#
_entry.id   AF-A0A9E5SWG4-F1
#
_cell.length_a   1.000
_cell.length_b   1.000
_cell.length_c   1.000
_cell.angle_alpha   90.00
_cell.angle_beta   90.00
_cell.angle_gamma   90.00
#
_symmetry.space_group_name_H-M   'P 1'
#
loop_
_entity.id
_entity.type
_entity.pdbx_description
1 polymer ?
#
loop_
_entity_poly.entity_id
_entity_poly.type
_entity_poly.pdbx_seq_one_letter_code
_entity_poly.pdbx_strand_id
1 'polypeptide(L)'
;MSASENLLPLIKKTLLIPEAETFADLEISALIDSALALVKSTGVSDSALESKEVSTIVIIYVKTFFGFQNDGSVKELPEAFYFLLKQVSLTKGS
;
A
#
# COMPACT_ATOMS: atom_id res chain seq x y z
N MET A 1 -7.92 4.71 -15.33
CA MET A 1 -7.80 4.98 -13.90
C MET A 1 -6.64 4.16 -13.40
N SER A 2 -5.65 4.80 -12.77
CA SER A 2 -4.50 4.07 -12.23
C SER A 2 -4.95 3.29 -10.98
N ALA A 3 -4.33 2.14 -10.69
CA ALA A 3 -4.65 1.36 -9.48
C ALA A 3 -4.54 2.20 -8.19
N SER A 4 -3.70 3.24 -8.21
CA SER A 4 -3.50 4.19 -7.11
C SER A 4 -4.75 5.04 -6.83
N GLU A 5 -5.45 5.50 -7.87
CA GLU A 5 -6.69 6.31 -7.73
C GLU A 5 -7.83 5.53 -7.06
N ASN A 6 -7.88 4.21 -7.26
CA ASN A 6 -8.89 3.33 -6.67
C ASN A 6 -8.61 3.01 -5.19
N LEU A 7 -7.35 3.07 -4.75
CA LEU A 7 -6.92 2.69 -3.41
C LEU A 7 -7.00 3.84 -2.40
N LEU A 8 -6.88 5.08 -2.85
CA LEU A 8 -6.94 6.28 -2.01
C LEU A 8 -8.16 6.32 -1.06
N PRO A 9 -9.42 6.20 -1.52
CA PRO A 9 -10.59 6.26 -0.64
C PRO A 9 -10.63 5.10 0.38
N LEU A 10 -10.19 3.90 -0.04
CA LEU A 10 -10.10 2.73 0.84
C LEU A 10 -9.09 2.96 1.98
N ILE A 11 -7.95 3.58 1.66
CA ILE A 11 -6.91 3.86 2.64
C ILE A 11 -7.31 5.00 3.57
N LYS A 12 -7.90 6.07 3.06
CA LYS A 12 -8.44 7.16 3.90
C LYS A 12 -9.43 6.62 4.93
N LYS A 13 -10.36 5.77 4.50
CA LYS A 13 -11.28 5.06 5.40
C LYS A 13 -10.57 4.22 6.46
N THR A 14 -9.48 3.54 6.08
CA THR A 14 -8.69 2.68 6.98
C THR A 14 -7.84 3.47 7.99
N LEU A 15 -7.48 4.72 7.63
CA LEU A 15 -6.80 5.70 8.49
C LEU A 15 -7.79 6.57 9.28
N LEU A 16 -9.09 6.34 9.15
CA LEU A 16 -10.16 7.15 9.75
C LEU A 16 -10.13 8.63 9.32
N ILE A 17 -9.62 8.90 8.11
CA ILE A 17 -9.61 10.22 7.49
C ILE A 17 -10.86 10.36 6.63
N PRO A 18 -11.69 11.40 6.83
CA PRO A 18 -12.85 11.67 5.98
C PRO A 18 -12.45 11.84 4.51
N GLU A 19 -13.27 11.33 3.58
CA GLU A 19 -12.99 11.44 2.14
C GLU A 19 -12.86 12.89 1.67
N ALA A 20 -13.58 13.82 2.31
CA ALA A 20 -13.54 15.25 2.02
C ALA A 20 -12.23 15.95 2.43
N GLU A 21 -11.45 15.36 3.33
CA GLU A 21 -10.22 15.96 3.85
C GLU A 21 -9.02 15.61 2.96
N THR A 22 -8.41 16.58 2.29
CA THR A 22 -7.35 16.35 1.29
C THR A 22 -5.93 16.61 1.78
N PHE A 23 -5.76 17.03 3.04
CA PHE A 23 -4.46 17.43 3.60
C PHE A 23 -3.40 16.31 3.56
N ALA A 24 -3.85 15.05 3.61
CA ALA A 24 -3.00 13.86 3.63
C ALA A 24 -2.94 13.13 2.27
N ASP A 25 -3.70 13.58 1.26
CA ASP A 25 -3.87 12.82 0.02
C ASP A 25 -2.55 12.64 -0.72
N LEU A 26 -1.70 13.68 -0.75
CA LEU A 26 -0.40 13.63 -1.41
C LEU A 26 0.54 12.61 -0.75
N GLU A 27 0.61 12.60 0.58
CA GLU A 27 1.42 11.63 1.33
C GLU A 27 0.90 10.20 1.14
N ILE A 28 -0.42 10.01 1.25
CA ILE A 28 -1.07 8.71 1.07
C ILE A 28 -0.83 8.18 -0.34
N SER A 29 -1.02 9.00 -1.37
CA SER A 29 -0.76 8.62 -2.77
C SER A 29 0.71 8.22 -2.99
N ALA A 30 1.67 8.97 -2.43
CA ALA A 30 3.08 8.63 -2.53
C ALA A 30 3.40 7.27 -1.86
N LEU A 31 2.80 6.98 -0.71
CA LEU A 31 2.96 5.69 -0.03
C LEU A 31 2.28 4.55 -0.79
N ILE A 32 1.11 4.80 -1.40
CA ILE A 32 0.44 3.83 -2.28
C ILE A 32 1.33 3.47 -3.46
N ASP A 33 1.87 4.49 -4.15
CA ASP A 33 2.71 4.28 -5.32
C ASP A 33 4.00 3.53 -4.96
N SER A 34 4.59 3.84 -3.80
CA SER A 34 5.75 3.13 -3.26
C SER A 34 5.45 1.66 -2.96
N ALA A 35 4.30 1.37 -2.35
CA ALA A 35 3.87 0.01 -2.06
C ALA A 35 3.60 -0.79 -3.36
N LEU A 36 2.94 -0.17 -4.35
CA LEU A 36 2.68 -0.79 -5.64
C LEU A 36 3.98 -1.05 -6.40
N ALA A 37 4.94 -0.13 -6.38
CA ALA A 37 6.27 -0.32 -6.97
C ALA A 37 7.03 -1.48 -6.32
N LEU A 38 6.94 -1.62 -5.00
CA LEU A 38 7.51 -2.76 -4.28
C LEU A 38 6.85 -4.07 -4.72
N VAL A 39 5.53 -4.13 -4.80
CA VAL A 39 4.81 -5.33 -5.29
C VAL A 39 5.21 -5.66 -6.71
N LYS A 40 5.28 -4.68 -7.62
CA LYS A 40 5.75 -4.86 -9.00
C LYS A 40 7.16 -5.45 -9.06
N SER A 41 8.06 -4.98 -8.20
CA SER A 41 9.45 -5.46 -8.15
C SER A 41 9.57 -6.96 -7.85
N THR A 42 8.54 -7.56 -7.26
CA THR A 42 8.49 -9.02 -6.97
C THR A 42 8.04 -9.88 -8.15
N GLY A 43 7.78 -9.28 -9.32
CA GLY A 43 7.36 -10.00 -10.53
C GLY A 43 5.85 -10.19 -10.66
N VAL A 44 5.05 -9.44 -9.88
CA VAL A 44 3.59 -9.48 -9.96
C VAL A 44 3.11 -8.73 -11.19
N SER A 45 2.22 -9.36 -11.97
CA SER A 45 1.63 -8.78 -13.18
C SER A 45 0.77 -7.55 -12.90
N ASP A 46 0.70 -6.61 -13.85
CA ASP A 46 -0.10 -5.38 -13.69
C ASP A 46 -1.60 -5.66 -13.47
N SER A 47 -2.13 -6.74 -14.05
CA SER A 47 -3.52 -7.17 -13.86
C SER A 47 -3.83 -7.64 -12.44
N ALA A 48 -2.81 -8.07 -11.69
CA ALA A 48 -2.95 -8.53 -10.31
C ALA A 48 -2.88 -7.38 -9.29
N LEU A 49 -2.50 -6.17 -9.69
CA LEU A 49 -2.35 -5.03 -8.78
C LEU A 49 -3.67 -4.53 -8.21
N GLU A 50 -4.77 -4.74 -8.93
CA GLU A 50 -6.11 -4.40 -8.48
C GLU A 50 -6.72 -5.46 -7.56
N SER A 51 -5.97 -6.52 -7.24
CA SER A 51 -6.49 -7.58 -6.41
C SER A 51 -6.60 -7.21 -4.93
N LYS A 52 -7.49 -7.92 -4.22
CA LYS A 52 -7.73 -7.70 -2.78
C LYS A 52 -6.48 -7.96 -1.95
N GLU A 53 -5.66 -8.92 -2.36
CA GLU A 53 -4.41 -9.27 -1.68
C GLU A 53 -3.40 -8.11 -1.79
N VAL A 54 -3.22 -7.53 -2.98
CA VAL A 54 -2.36 -6.37 -3.18
C VAL A 54 -2.89 -5.16 -2.42
N SER A 55 -4.22 -4.92 -2.47
CA SER A 55 -4.85 -3.85 -1.69
C SER A 55 -4.55 -3.97 -0.19
N THR A 56 -4.54 -5.20 0.34
CA THR A 56 -4.21 -5.47 1.75
C THR A 56 -2.73 -5.18 2.05
N ILE A 57 -1.82 -5.57 1.16
CA ILE A 57 -0.38 -5.24 1.27
C ILE A 57 -0.17 -3.73 1.30
N VAL A 58 -0.83 -2.99 0.40
CA VAL A 58 -0.75 -1.53 0.34
C VAL A 58 -1.30 -0.91 1.62
N ILE A 59 -2.44 -1.37 2.14
CA ILE A 59 -3.00 -0.89 3.41
C ILE A 59 -2.00 -1.07 4.57
N ILE A 60 -1.38 -2.25 4.69
CA ILE A 60 -0.39 -2.51 5.74
C ILE A 60 0.80 -1.55 5.58
N TYR A 61 1.32 -1.39 4.37
CA TYR A 61 2.44 -0.51 4.08
C TYR A 61 2.13 0.93 4.46
N VAL A 62 1.01 1.48 3.97
CA VAL A 62 0.62 2.87 4.27
C VAL A 62 0.39 3.05 5.76
N LYS A 63 -0.29 2.11 6.46
CA LYS A 63 -0.49 2.21 7.91
C LYS A 63 0.81 2.21 8.72
N THR A 64 1.82 1.51 8.24
CA THR A 64 3.12 1.48 8.92
C THR A 64 3.82 2.84 8.83
N PHE A 65 3.78 3.47 7.66
CA PHE A 65 4.58 4.68 7.36
C PHE A 65 3.82 6.00 7.44
N PHE A 66 2.49 6.00 7.36
CA PHE A 66 1.67 7.21 7.41
C PHE A 66 1.71 7.88 8.78
N GLY A 67 1.89 9.20 8.80
CA GLY A 67 1.91 9.99 10.04
C GLY A 67 3.15 9.78 10.89
N PHE A 68 4.25 9.25 10.31
CA PHE A 68 5.50 9.10 11.01
C PHE A 68 6.16 10.45 11.28
N GLN A 69 6.50 10.69 12.54
CA GLN A 69 7.19 11.91 12.98
C GLN A 69 8.70 11.77 12.71
N ASN A 70 9.36 12.90 12.48
CA ASN A 70 10.80 13.04 12.12
C ASN A 70 11.78 12.57 13.23
N ASP A 71 11.50 11.51 13.97
CA ASP A 71 12.36 10.98 15.03
C ASP A 71 13.51 10.08 14.51
N GLY A 72 13.51 9.79 13.20
CA GLY A 72 14.57 9.03 12.54
C GLY A 72 14.50 7.51 12.74
N SER A 73 13.49 7.01 13.45
CA SER A 73 13.31 5.57 13.67
C SER A 73 12.76 4.89 12.42
N VAL A 74 13.37 3.80 11.97
CA VAL A 74 12.81 2.98 10.87
C VAL A 74 11.79 2.02 11.48
N LYS A 75 10.51 2.17 11.11
CA LYS A 75 9.49 1.16 11.43
C LYS A 75 9.69 -0.07 10.56
N GLU A 76 9.73 -1.23 11.20
CA GLU A 76 9.73 -2.50 10.49
C GLU A 76 8.32 -2.86 10.01
N LEU A 77 8.25 -3.39 8.79
CA LEU A 77 7.02 -3.99 8.30
C LEU A 77 6.72 -5.27 9.09
N PRO A 78 5.45 -5.53 9.45
CA PRO A 78 5.09 -6.73 10.20
C PRO A 78 5.37 -7.99 9.37
N GLU A 79 5.68 -9.12 10.03
CA GLU A 79 5.96 -10.40 9.37
C GLU A 79 4.84 -10.82 8.39
N ALA A 80 3.59 -10.54 8.74
CA ALA A 80 2.42 -10.77 7.89
C ALA A 80 2.51 -10.08 6.52
N PHE A 81 3.16 -8.91 6.44
CA PHE A 81 3.41 -8.21 5.18
C PHE A 81 4.25 -9.07 4.23
N TYR A 82 5.37 -9.58 4.72
CA TYR A 82 6.31 -10.39 3.91
C TYR A 82 5.68 -11.72 3.49
N PHE A 83 4.89 -12.33 4.39
CA PHE A 83 4.16 -13.55 4.06
C PHE A 83 3.17 -13.32 2.91
N LEU A 84 2.34 -12.27 2.99
CA LEU A 84 1.39 -11.91 1.94
C LEU A 84 2.09 -11.57 0.63
N LEU A 85 3.18 -10.78 0.69
CA LEU A 85 3.96 -10.42 -0.49
C LEU A 85 4.49 -11.67 -1.22
N LYS A 86 5.04 -12.62 -0.46
CA LYS A 86 5.50 -13.91 -1.00
C LYS A 86 4.36 -14.74 -1.56
N GLN A 87 3.19 -14.76 -0.92
CA GLN A 87 2.03 -15.46 -1.46
C GLN A 87 1.57 -14.86 -2.78
N VAL A 88 1.49 -13.53 -2.88
CA VAL A 88 1.09 -12.84 -4.11
C VAL A 88 2.11 -13.07 -5.22
N SER A 89 3.42 -13.01 -4.93
CA SER A 89 4.46 -13.27 -5.93
C SER A 89 4.41 -14.70 -6.45
N LEU A 90 4.06 -15.69 -5.62
CA LEU A 90 3.97 -17.10 -6.03
C LEU A 90 2.68 -17.44 -6.79
N THR A 91 1.59 -16.74 -6.50
CA THR A 91 0.27 -17.05 -7.06
C THR A 91 -0.11 -16.18 -8.26
N LYS A 92 0.49 -14.99 -8.36
CA LYS A 92 0.20 -13.98 -9.40
C LYS A 92 1.46 -13.44 -10.08
N GLY A 93 2.61 -14.01 -9.78
CA GLY A 93 3.83 -13.81 -10.53
C GLY A 93 3.80 -14.66 -11.79
N SER A 94 4.01 -14.02 -12.94
CA SER A 94 4.16 -14.69 -14.23
C SER A 94 5.07 -13.89 -15.14
#